data_AF-G3T3X6-F1
#
_entry.id   AF-G3T3X6-F1
#
_cell.length_a   1.000
_cell.length_b   1.000
_cell.length_c   1.000
_cell.angle_alpha   90.00
_cell.angle_beta   90.00
_cell.angle_gamma   90.00
#
_symmetry.space_group_name_H-M   'P 1'
#
loop_
_entity.id
_entity.type
_entity.pdbx_description
1 polymer ?
#
loop_
_entity_poly.entity_id
_entity_poly.type
_entity_poly.pdbx_seq_one_letter_code
_entity_poly.pdbx_strand_id
1 'polypeptide(L)'
;MASASDAVELGAPWGPGRPEPAPTRFHRVHGAHILLDPSGTRATRVESFAHGVCFSREPLAPGQVFLVEIEEKELGWCGHLRLGLTALDPASLPVVPEFSLPDLVSLGHTWVFAITRHHNRVPPEGHPEVEVVFPSRPSALLQEPYLCIEQFRIPRDRLVGRSRPGLYSHLLDQLYELNVLPPTARRSRLGVLFCPRRDGTADMHIIINGEDMGPSARGLPATQPLYAVVDVFASTKSVRLVQLEYGLPSLQTLCRLVIQRSVVHRLAIDGLHLPKGLKDFCKYE
;
A
#
# COMPACT_ATOMS: atom_id res chain seq x y z
N MET A 1 35.40 12.51 28.64
CA MET A 1 33.94 12.44 28.65
C MET A 1 33.48 12.15 27.23
N ALA A 2 33.29 10.88 26.90
CA ALA A 2 32.69 10.48 25.63
C ALA A 2 31.17 10.47 25.86
N SER A 3 30.43 11.30 25.12
CA SER A 3 28.97 11.27 25.14
C SER A 3 28.50 9.92 24.60
N ALA A 4 27.72 9.21 25.40
CA ALA A 4 26.99 8.04 24.92
C ALA A 4 26.10 8.48 23.75
N SER A 5 26.39 7.97 22.56
CA SER A 5 25.46 8.04 21.44
C SER A 5 24.21 7.27 21.84
N ASP A 6 23.07 7.96 21.96
CA ASP A 6 21.77 7.31 22.11
C ASP A 6 21.62 6.31 20.97
N ALA A 7 21.53 5.03 21.33
CA ALA A 7 21.21 3.98 20.38
C ALA A 7 19.80 4.28 19.86
N VAL A 8 19.70 4.68 18.60
CA VAL A 8 18.41 4.72 17.90
C VAL A 8 17.88 3.29 17.96
N GLU A 9 16.86 3.05 18.79
CA GLU A 9 16.08 1.82 18.73
C GLU A 9 15.45 1.79 17.34
N LEU A 10 16.14 1.12 16.41
CA LEU A 10 15.57 0.70 15.14
C LEU A 10 14.41 -0.21 15.52
N GLY A 11 13.21 0.38 15.62
CA GLY A 11 12.04 -0.29 16.16
C GLY A 11 11.97 -1.71 15.64
N ALA A 12 12.05 -2.67 16.57
CA ALA A 12 12.07 -4.08 16.23
C ALA A 12 10.89 -4.39 15.27
N PRO A 13 11.03 -5.38 14.37
CA PRO A 13 9.93 -5.83 13.53
C PRO A 13 8.65 -5.98 14.36
N TRP A 14 7.49 -5.71 13.76
CA TRP A 14 6.21 -5.98 14.40
C TRP A 14 6.10 -7.48 14.71
N GLY A 15 6.53 -7.83 15.92
CA GLY A 15 6.48 -9.17 16.50
C GLY A 15 5.26 -9.30 17.42
N PRO A 16 5.02 -10.51 17.97
CA PRO A 16 3.85 -10.84 18.79
C PRO A 16 3.73 -10.09 20.14
N GLY A 17 4.46 -8.98 20.35
CA GLY A 17 4.47 -8.19 21.58
C GLY A 17 4.30 -6.67 21.40
N ARG A 18 4.15 -6.15 20.17
CA ARG A 18 3.84 -4.72 19.96
C ARG A 18 2.32 -4.53 19.88
N PRO A 19 1.72 -3.53 20.55
CA PRO A 19 0.31 -3.21 20.36
C PRO A 19 0.06 -2.86 18.90
N GLU A 20 -1.01 -3.43 18.34
CA GLU A 20 -1.50 -3.18 16.98
C GLU A 20 -1.66 -1.66 16.75
N PRO A 21 -1.34 -1.12 15.55
CA PRO A 21 -1.52 0.30 15.33
C PRO A 21 -3.01 0.62 15.34
N ALA A 22 -3.36 1.81 15.84
CA ALA A 22 -4.76 2.23 15.85
C ALA A 22 -5.34 2.22 14.42
N PRO A 23 -6.66 1.97 14.28
CA PRO A 23 -7.31 1.99 12.97
C PRO A 23 -7.08 3.32 12.25
N THR A 24 -6.59 3.22 11.02
CA THR A 24 -6.28 4.38 10.19
C THR A 24 -7.56 5.12 9.79
N ARG A 25 -7.50 6.45 9.83
CA ARG A 25 -8.56 7.35 9.34
C ARG A 25 -7.94 8.46 8.52
N PHE A 26 -8.74 9.11 7.68
CA PHE A 26 -8.35 10.35 7.04
C PHE A 26 -8.38 11.51 8.05
N HIS A 27 -7.45 12.43 7.91
CA HIS A 27 -7.39 13.66 8.69
C HIS A 27 -8.56 14.59 8.32
N ARG A 28 -8.99 15.44 9.25
CA ARG A 28 -10.08 16.41 9.02
C ARG A 28 -9.69 17.55 8.07
N VAL A 29 -8.40 17.86 8.01
CA VAL A 29 -7.82 18.76 7.01
C VAL A 29 -7.58 17.96 5.74
N HIS A 30 -8.21 18.39 4.65
CA HIS A 30 -8.15 17.79 3.32
C HIS A 30 -8.48 18.86 2.26
N GLY A 31 -8.33 18.52 0.99
CA GLY A 31 -8.62 19.41 -0.13
C GLY A 31 -10.09 19.83 -0.18
N ALA A 32 -10.34 20.98 -0.79
CA ALA A 32 -11.65 21.64 -0.81
C ALA A 32 -12.76 20.80 -1.46
N HIS A 33 -12.41 19.87 -2.37
CA HIS A 33 -13.40 19.04 -3.06
C HIS A 33 -13.51 17.63 -2.48
N ILE A 34 -12.91 17.37 -1.31
CA ILE A 34 -13.04 16.08 -0.62
C ILE A 34 -14.21 16.13 0.37
N LEU A 35 -15.06 15.12 0.28
CA LEU A 35 -16.03 14.78 1.30
C LEU A 35 -15.61 13.48 1.98
N LEU A 36 -15.37 13.55 3.29
CA LEU A 36 -15.15 12.38 4.13
C LEU A 36 -16.48 11.81 4.61
N ASP A 37 -16.58 10.49 4.68
CA ASP A 37 -17.71 9.84 5.34
C ASP A 37 -17.66 10.04 6.88
N PRO A 38 -18.76 9.80 7.61
CA PRO A 38 -18.78 9.99 9.07
C PRO A 38 -17.74 9.15 9.83
N SER A 39 -17.33 8.01 9.27
CA SER A 39 -16.28 7.19 9.86
C SER A 39 -14.86 7.72 9.53
N GLY A 40 -14.70 8.66 8.60
CA GLY A 40 -13.40 9.13 8.14
C GLY A 40 -12.56 8.01 7.51
N THR A 41 -13.20 6.99 6.94
CA THR A 41 -12.51 5.88 6.25
C THR A 41 -12.72 5.93 4.75
N ARG A 42 -13.64 6.75 4.24
CA ARG A 42 -13.83 6.98 2.81
C ARG A 42 -13.66 8.46 2.49
N ALA A 43 -12.90 8.75 1.44
CA ALA A 43 -12.74 10.07 0.86
C ALA A 43 -13.31 10.06 -0.57
N THR A 44 -14.25 10.96 -0.83
CA THR A 44 -14.91 11.10 -2.13
C THR A 44 -14.67 12.50 -2.66
N ARG A 45 -14.12 12.62 -3.87
CA ARG A 45 -14.01 13.90 -4.54
C ARG A 45 -15.38 14.29 -5.12
N VAL A 46 -15.98 15.38 -4.65
CA VAL A 46 -17.34 15.78 -5.06
C VAL A 46 -17.35 16.68 -6.30
N GLU A 47 -16.26 17.38 -6.58
CA GLU A 47 -16.17 18.38 -7.67
C GLU A 47 -14.81 18.36 -8.38
N SER A 48 -14.80 18.79 -9.65
CA SER A 48 -13.62 18.93 -10.51
C SER A 48 -12.78 17.63 -10.63
N PHE A 49 -11.53 17.77 -11.09
CA PHE A 49 -10.50 16.73 -11.11
C PHE A 49 -9.37 16.95 -10.08
N ALA A 50 -9.44 18.09 -9.36
CA ALA A 50 -8.41 18.65 -8.49
C ALA A 50 -8.92 18.85 -7.05
N HIS A 51 -8.09 19.45 -6.18
CA HIS A 51 -8.37 19.66 -4.75
C HIS A 51 -8.71 18.35 -4.01
N GLY A 52 -8.04 17.27 -4.40
CA GLY A 52 -8.29 15.90 -3.93
C GLY A 52 -7.37 15.42 -2.81
N VAL A 53 -6.49 16.27 -2.28
CA VAL A 53 -5.45 15.88 -1.33
C VAL A 53 -6.03 15.53 0.03
N CYS A 54 -5.67 14.37 0.56
CA CYS A 54 -6.06 13.84 1.86
C CYS A 54 -4.82 13.39 2.62
N PHE A 55 -4.89 13.40 3.95
CA PHE A 55 -3.80 12.97 4.84
C PHE A 55 -4.23 11.83 5.77
N SER A 56 -3.28 11.03 6.25
CA SER A 56 -3.54 10.18 7.42
C SER A 56 -3.86 11.05 8.64
N ARG A 57 -4.80 10.60 9.47
CA ARG A 57 -5.18 11.33 10.69
C ARG A 57 -4.02 11.42 11.69
N GLU A 58 -3.35 10.29 11.89
CA GLU A 58 -2.21 10.17 12.78
C GLU A 58 -0.93 9.97 11.94
N PRO A 59 0.25 10.35 12.45
CA PRO A 59 1.50 9.98 11.81
C PRO A 59 1.64 8.45 11.81
N LEU A 60 2.24 7.91 10.76
CA LEU A 60 2.47 6.48 10.62
C LEU A 60 3.57 6.04 11.59
N ALA A 61 3.42 4.86 12.17
CA ALA A 61 4.51 4.17 12.82
C ALA A 61 5.45 3.51 11.78
N PRO A 62 6.73 3.26 12.12
CA PRO A 62 7.63 2.49 11.27
C PRO A 62 7.00 1.16 10.80
N GLY A 63 7.02 0.93 9.48
CA GLY A 63 6.44 -0.26 8.85
C GLY A 63 4.90 -0.31 8.81
N GLN A 64 4.20 0.70 9.35
CA GLN A 64 2.75 0.79 9.25
C GLN A 64 2.36 1.19 7.82
N VAL A 65 1.58 0.34 7.17
CA VAL A 65 0.99 0.62 5.86
C VAL A 65 -0.27 1.45 6.02
N PHE A 66 -0.30 2.58 5.32
CA PHE A 66 -1.53 3.30 5.02
C PHE A 66 -2.08 2.79 3.69
N LEU A 67 -3.14 1.98 3.74
CA LEU A 67 -3.67 1.25 2.58
C LEU A 67 -5.02 1.81 2.14
N VAL A 68 -5.13 2.20 0.88
CA VAL A 68 -6.37 2.64 0.24
C VAL A 68 -6.83 1.69 -0.87
N GLU A 69 -8.13 1.41 -0.94
CA GLU A 69 -8.79 0.77 -2.07
C GLU A 69 -9.51 1.83 -2.93
N ILE A 70 -9.36 1.75 -4.25
CA ILE A 70 -10.10 2.60 -5.18
C ILE A 70 -11.53 2.07 -5.34
N GLU A 71 -12.52 2.80 -4.83
CA GLU A 71 -13.92 2.36 -4.86
C GLU A 71 -14.63 2.73 -6.16
N GLU A 72 -14.40 3.96 -6.63
CA GLU A 72 -15.07 4.54 -7.78
C GLU A 72 -14.10 5.30 -8.69
N LYS A 73 -14.41 5.25 -9.99
CA LYS A 73 -13.72 5.99 -11.04
C LYS A 73 -14.69 6.97 -11.68
N GLU A 74 -14.18 8.10 -12.13
CA GLU A 74 -14.92 9.11 -12.87
C GLU A 74 -14.48 9.08 -14.34
N LEU A 75 -15.45 8.94 -15.25
CA LEU A 75 -15.21 8.92 -16.69
C LEU A 75 -14.92 10.34 -17.19
N GLY A 76 -14.15 10.45 -18.28
CA GLY A 76 -13.84 11.74 -18.91
C GLY A 76 -12.60 12.46 -18.35
N TRP A 77 -12.00 11.96 -17.27
CA TRP A 77 -10.73 12.47 -16.72
C TRP A 77 -9.58 11.52 -17.01
N CYS A 78 -8.44 12.08 -17.40
CA CYS A 78 -7.19 11.35 -17.61
C CYS A 78 -6.19 11.68 -16.51
N GLY A 79 -5.56 10.66 -15.94
CA GLY A 79 -4.58 10.81 -14.88
C GLY A 79 -4.71 9.75 -13.80
N HIS A 80 -3.71 9.72 -12.92
CA HIS A 80 -3.53 8.67 -11.92
C HIS A 80 -3.63 9.23 -10.51
N LEU A 81 -4.14 8.41 -9.59
CA LEU A 81 -4.04 8.69 -8.16
C LEU A 81 -2.58 8.91 -7.77
N ARG A 82 -2.34 9.81 -6.82
CA ARG A 82 -0.99 10.06 -6.28
C ARG A 82 -0.95 9.65 -4.81
N LEU A 83 0.17 9.08 -4.39
CA LEU A 83 0.36 8.53 -3.05
C LEU A 83 1.77 8.85 -2.56
N GLY A 84 1.92 9.05 -1.25
CA GLY A 84 3.21 9.34 -0.67
C GLY A 84 3.17 9.63 0.82
N LEU A 85 4.22 10.29 1.30
CA LEU A 85 4.38 10.72 2.69
C LEU A 85 4.71 12.21 2.77
N THR A 86 4.40 12.83 3.91
CA THR A 86 4.82 14.19 4.26
C THR A 86 5.26 14.25 5.72
N ALA A 87 6.27 15.06 6.02
CA ALA A 87 6.64 15.42 7.39
C ALA A 87 5.93 16.71 7.86
N LEU A 88 5.07 17.30 7.03
CA LEU A 88 4.23 18.43 7.41
C LEU A 88 3.06 17.93 8.25
N ASP A 89 2.82 18.55 9.40
CA ASP A 89 1.60 18.28 10.20
C ASP A 89 0.38 18.82 9.43
N PRO A 90 -0.59 17.96 9.04
CA PRO A 90 -1.79 18.39 8.34
C PRO A 90 -2.58 19.47 9.10
N ALA A 91 -2.54 19.49 10.43
CA ALA A 91 -3.21 20.52 11.24
C ALA A 91 -2.54 21.90 11.16
N SER A 92 -1.27 21.95 10.76
CA SER A 92 -0.50 23.20 10.61
C SER A 92 -0.67 23.86 9.24
N LEU A 93 -1.28 23.17 8.27
CA LEU A 93 -1.52 23.71 6.93
C LEU A 93 -2.63 24.76 6.97
N PRO A 94 -2.36 26.02 6.57
CA PRO A 94 -3.40 27.05 6.53
C PRO A 94 -4.45 26.77 5.43
N VAL A 95 -4.00 26.22 4.31
CA VAL A 95 -4.83 25.77 3.20
C VAL A 95 -4.18 24.54 2.56
N VAL A 96 -5.00 23.57 2.19
CA VAL A 96 -4.52 22.41 1.42
C VAL A 96 -4.41 22.83 -0.05
N PRO A 97 -3.23 22.66 -0.69
CA PRO A 97 -3.04 23.02 -2.09
C PRO A 97 -4.00 22.30 -3.04
N GLU A 98 -4.19 22.88 -4.23
CA GLU A 98 -5.03 22.29 -5.29
C GLU A 98 -4.48 20.94 -5.76
N PHE A 99 -3.16 20.83 -5.93
CA PHE A 99 -2.50 19.62 -6.37
C PHE A 99 -1.41 19.18 -5.38
N SER A 100 -1.23 17.86 -5.22
CA SER A 100 -0.05 17.37 -4.49
C SER A 100 1.25 17.64 -5.26
N LEU A 101 1.17 17.69 -6.60
CA LEU A 101 2.31 17.94 -7.49
C LEU A 101 1.98 19.10 -8.44
N PRO A 102 2.84 20.14 -8.52
CA PRO A 102 4.05 20.35 -7.73
C PRO A 102 3.79 21.00 -6.35
N ASP A 103 2.58 21.52 -6.10
CA ASP A 103 2.35 22.53 -5.06
C ASP A 103 2.67 22.05 -3.65
N LEU A 104 2.10 20.92 -3.21
CA LEU A 104 2.38 20.37 -1.88
C LEU A 104 3.84 19.96 -1.72
N VAL A 105 4.44 19.36 -2.75
CA VAL A 105 5.88 19.02 -2.74
C VAL A 105 6.77 20.27 -2.66
N SER A 106 6.35 21.38 -3.27
CA SER A 106 7.09 22.64 -3.25
C SER A 106 7.10 23.32 -1.87
N LEU A 107 6.19 22.94 -0.96
CA LEU A 107 6.25 23.33 0.45
C LEU A 107 7.40 22.65 1.21
N GLY A 108 8.06 21.66 0.59
CA GLY A 108 9.13 20.88 1.19
C GLY A 108 8.63 19.71 2.02
N HIS A 109 9.55 18.81 2.37
CA HIS A 109 9.31 17.67 3.25
C HIS A 109 8.13 16.77 2.85
N THR A 110 7.83 16.69 1.55
CA THR A 110 6.74 15.89 1.01
C THR A 110 7.25 15.08 -0.18
N TRP A 111 6.95 13.79 -0.19
CA TRP A 111 7.37 12.83 -1.21
C TRP A 111 6.13 12.12 -1.73
N VAL A 112 5.57 12.61 -2.84
CA VAL A 112 4.33 12.08 -3.44
C VAL A 112 4.57 11.75 -4.92
N PHE A 113 4.04 10.62 -5.36
CA PHE A 113 4.22 10.13 -6.72
C PHE A 113 2.89 9.72 -7.35
N ALA A 114 2.75 9.96 -8.65
CA ALA A 114 1.66 9.40 -9.43
C ALA A 114 1.84 7.89 -9.58
N ILE A 115 0.80 7.13 -9.30
CA ILE A 115 0.83 5.68 -9.41
C ILE A 115 0.67 5.27 -10.88
N THR A 116 1.79 4.89 -11.50
CA THR A 116 1.84 4.44 -12.89
C THR A 116 2.36 3.01 -12.98
N ARG A 117 2.40 2.46 -14.21
CA ARG A 117 2.96 1.14 -14.49
C ARG A 117 4.46 1.06 -14.21
N HIS A 118 5.19 2.14 -14.48
CA HIS A 118 6.64 2.26 -14.27
C HIS A 118 6.89 3.13 -13.06
N HIS A 119 6.33 2.71 -11.92
CA HIS A 119 6.41 3.48 -10.67
C HIS A 119 7.87 3.86 -10.36
N ASN A 120 8.06 5.07 -9.81
CA ASN A 120 9.38 5.66 -9.56
C ASN A 120 10.18 4.79 -8.57
N ARG A 121 11.04 3.93 -9.09
CA ARG A 121 11.95 3.12 -8.28
C ARG A 121 13.27 3.87 -8.17
N VAL A 122 13.70 4.19 -6.95
CA VAL A 122 15.02 4.80 -6.74
C VAL A 122 16.08 3.72 -6.88
N PRO A 123 17.07 3.88 -7.80
CA PRO A 123 18.16 2.92 -7.94
C PRO A 123 18.83 2.64 -6.59
N PRO A 124 19.31 1.41 -6.35
CA PRO A 124 20.16 1.14 -5.20
C PRO A 124 21.42 2.00 -5.29
N GLU A 125 21.87 2.55 -4.16
CA GLU A 125 23.10 3.34 -4.11
C GLU A 125 24.28 2.50 -4.62
N GLY A 126 25.00 3.00 -5.63
CA GLY A 126 26.29 2.44 -6.07
C GLY A 126 26.27 1.45 -7.25
N HIS A 127 25.14 1.22 -7.93
CA HIS A 127 25.12 0.40 -9.15
C HIS A 127 24.44 1.14 -10.32
N PRO A 128 25.06 1.21 -11.51
CA PRO A 128 24.41 1.77 -12.70
C PRO A 128 23.16 0.95 -13.05
N GLU A 129 22.23 1.59 -13.76
CA GLU A 129 20.94 1.05 -14.22
C GLU A 129 21.10 -0.28 -14.97
N VAL A 130 21.24 -1.38 -14.24
CA VAL A 130 21.00 -2.70 -14.80
C VAL A 130 19.49 -2.86 -14.78
N GLU A 131 18.87 -3.02 -15.96
CA GLU A 131 17.50 -3.50 -16.08
C GLU A 131 17.38 -4.75 -15.20
N VAL A 132 16.83 -4.59 -14.00
CA VAL A 132 16.59 -5.70 -13.09
C VAL A 132 15.43 -6.46 -13.72
N VAL A 133 15.78 -7.47 -14.52
CA VAL A 133 14.87 -8.48 -15.04
C VAL A 133 13.99 -8.91 -13.88
N PHE A 134 12.68 -8.71 -14.03
CA PHE A 134 11.68 -9.18 -13.09
C PHE A 134 12.01 -10.64 -12.75
N PRO A 135 12.30 -11.00 -11.49
CA PRO A 135 12.51 -12.39 -11.16
C PRO A 135 11.26 -13.14 -11.62
N SER A 136 11.45 -14.08 -12.54
CA SER A 136 10.40 -14.97 -12.99
C SER A 136 9.81 -15.60 -11.73
N ARG A 137 8.49 -15.40 -11.57
CA ARG A 137 7.72 -15.87 -10.42
C ARG A 137 8.12 -17.31 -10.10
N PRO A 138 8.46 -17.64 -8.84
CA PRO A 138 8.43 -19.03 -8.42
C PRO A 138 7.04 -19.59 -8.72
N SER A 139 6.98 -20.80 -9.28
CA SER A 139 5.74 -21.48 -9.65
C SER A 139 4.60 -21.21 -8.67
N ALA A 140 3.46 -20.78 -9.23
CA ALA A 140 2.26 -20.26 -8.57
C ALA A 140 1.50 -21.25 -7.65
N LEU A 141 2.18 -22.15 -6.95
CA LEU A 141 1.56 -23.10 -6.03
C LEU A 141 1.60 -22.63 -4.56
N LEU A 142 2.58 -21.81 -4.15
CA LEU A 142 2.72 -21.36 -2.77
C LEU A 142 3.10 -19.88 -2.71
N GLN A 143 2.10 -19.01 -2.59
CA GLN A 143 2.35 -17.61 -2.23
C GLN A 143 2.53 -17.52 -0.72
N GLU A 144 3.68 -17.04 -0.25
CA GLU A 144 3.94 -16.83 1.18
C GLU A 144 2.86 -15.94 1.82
N PRO A 145 2.43 -16.20 3.07
CA PRO A 145 1.32 -15.48 3.68
C PRO A 145 1.63 -14.01 3.99
N TYR A 146 2.91 -13.63 3.94
CA TYR A 146 3.39 -12.28 4.21
C TYR A 146 4.05 -11.68 2.97
N LEU A 147 3.86 -10.37 2.81
CA LEU A 147 4.73 -9.51 2.03
C LEU A 147 5.84 -9.02 2.97
N CYS A 148 7.09 -9.33 2.64
CA CYS A 148 8.24 -8.84 3.39
C CYS A 148 8.76 -7.57 2.72
N ILE A 149 8.84 -6.48 3.48
CA ILE A 149 9.45 -5.21 3.05
C ILE A 149 10.51 -4.87 4.07
N GLU A 150 11.78 -4.98 3.67
CA GLU A 150 12.92 -4.90 4.57
C GLU A 150 12.72 -5.83 5.80
N GLN A 151 12.75 -5.28 7.01
CA GLN A 151 12.52 -6.03 8.25
C GLN A 151 11.03 -6.27 8.59
N PHE A 152 10.09 -5.69 7.84
CA PHE A 152 8.66 -5.74 8.15
C PHE A 152 7.95 -6.88 7.44
N ARG A 153 7.06 -7.57 8.16
CA ARG A 153 6.23 -8.67 7.65
C ARG A 153 4.77 -8.25 7.66
N ILE A 154 4.18 -8.08 6.48
CA ILE A 154 2.83 -7.55 6.30
C ILE A 154 1.92 -8.67 5.79
N PRO A 155 0.83 -9.04 6.47
CA PRO A 155 -0.11 -10.06 5.99
C PRO A 155 -0.70 -9.71 4.62
N ARG A 156 -0.69 -10.66 3.68
CA ARG A 156 -1.15 -10.41 2.30
C ARG A 156 -2.66 -10.36 2.15
N ASP A 157 -3.43 -10.93 3.08
CA ASP A 157 -4.88 -11.14 2.99
C ASP A 157 -5.64 -9.88 2.52
N ARG A 158 -5.20 -8.71 3.00
CA ARG A 158 -5.85 -7.43 2.75
C ARG A 158 -5.11 -6.55 1.74
N LEU A 159 -3.93 -6.93 1.25
CA LEU A 159 -3.17 -6.09 0.32
C LEU A 159 -3.68 -6.15 -1.13
N VAL A 160 -4.47 -7.17 -1.47
CA VAL A 160 -5.04 -7.35 -2.82
C VAL A 160 -6.54 -7.10 -2.79
N GLY A 161 -7.01 -6.18 -3.62
CA GLY A 161 -8.44 -5.91 -3.76
C GLY A 161 -9.11 -6.97 -4.64
N ARG A 162 -9.54 -8.06 -4.02
CA ARG A 162 -10.26 -9.14 -4.72
C ARG A 162 -11.76 -8.84 -4.75
N SER A 163 -12.37 -8.93 -5.93
CA SER A 163 -13.82 -8.79 -6.11
C SER A 163 -14.56 -10.02 -5.57
N ARG A 164 -14.66 -10.14 -4.24
CA ARG A 164 -15.20 -11.33 -3.53
C ARG A 164 -14.42 -12.62 -3.84
N PRO A 165 -14.13 -13.48 -2.85
CA PRO A 165 -13.62 -14.82 -3.13
C PRO A 165 -14.60 -15.54 -4.07
N GLY A 166 -14.18 -15.89 -5.28
CA GLY A 166 -15.07 -16.36 -6.33
C GLY A 166 -14.41 -16.61 -7.68
N LEU A 167 -15.18 -17.17 -8.61
CA LEU A 167 -14.80 -17.84 -9.86
C LEU A 167 -13.79 -17.10 -10.76
N TYR A 168 -13.57 -15.80 -10.57
CA TYR A 168 -12.78 -14.93 -11.47
C TYR A 168 -11.82 -13.97 -10.76
N SER A 169 -11.60 -14.09 -9.44
CA SER A 169 -10.69 -13.19 -8.71
C SER A 169 -9.27 -13.23 -9.27
N HIS A 170 -8.76 -14.42 -9.61
CA HIS A 170 -7.46 -14.62 -10.28
C HIS A 170 -7.37 -14.00 -11.68
N LEU A 171 -8.50 -13.77 -12.36
CA LEU A 171 -8.47 -13.10 -13.67
C LEU A 171 -8.06 -11.64 -13.50
N LEU A 172 -8.40 -10.98 -12.39
CA LEU A 172 -7.96 -9.60 -12.16
C LEU A 172 -6.44 -9.53 -12.06
N ASP A 173 -5.82 -10.43 -11.29
CA ASP A 173 -4.36 -10.52 -11.16
C ASP A 173 -3.70 -10.73 -12.53
N GLN A 174 -4.23 -11.65 -13.35
CA GLN A 174 -3.77 -11.84 -14.73
C GLN A 174 -3.97 -10.61 -15.62
N LEU A 175 -5.08 -9.88 -15.48
CA LEU A 175 -5.33 -8.67 -16.28
C LEU A 175 -4.39 -7.52 -15.90
N TYR A 176 -3.95 -7.44 -14.64
CA TYR A 176 -2.88 -6.52 -14.23
C TYR A 176 -1.53 -6.95 -14.82
N GLU A 177 -1.18 -8.24 -14.72
CA GLU A 177 0.07 -8.80 -15.28
C GLU A 177 0.15 -8.63 -16.81
N LEU A 178 -0.96 -8.85 -17.51
CA LEU A 178 -1.09 -8.67 -18.95
C LEU A 178 -1.26 -7.20 -19.38
N ASN A 179 -1.12 -6.26 -18.44
CA ASN A 179 -1.20 -4.82 -18.71
C ASN A 179 -2.55 -4.35 -19.29
N VAL A 180 -3.62 -5.14 -19.14
CA VAL A 180 -4.98 -4.80 -19.58
C VAL A 180 -5.62 -3.81 -18.60
N LEU A 181 -5.35 -3.94 -17.30
CA LEU A 181 -5.83 -3.01 -16.27
C LEU A 181 -4.70 -2.12 -15.75
N PRO A 182 -4.94 -0.80 -15.57
CA PRO A 182 -3.94 0.08 -14.97
C PRO A 182 -3.80 -0.18 -13.46
N PRO A 183 -2.64 0.10 -12.84
CA PRO A 183 -2.43 -0.03 -11.39
C PRO A 183 -3.41 0.76 -10.50
N THR A 184 -4.14 1.70 -11.10
CA THR A 184 -5.13 2.56 -10.43
C THR A 184 -6.56 2.19 -10.86
N ALA A 185 -6.79 0.97 -11.34
CA ALA A 185 -8.13 0.50 -11.68
C ALA A 185 -9.04 0.45 -10.44
N ARG A 186 -10.35 0.35 -10.68
CA ARG A 186 -11.30 0.10 -9.59
C ARG A 186 -10.92 -1.19 -8.87
N ARG A 187 -11.01 -1.19 -7.53
CA ARG A 187 -10.55 -2.26 -6.62
C ARG A 187 -9.04 -2.39 -6.48
N SER A 188 -8.21 -1.63 -7.18
CA SER A 188 -6.78 -1.63 -6.87
C SER A 188 -6.56 -1.14 -5.43
N ARG A 189 -5.66 -1.81 -4.72
CA ARG A 189 -5.23 -1.44 -3.36
C ARG A 189 -3.82 -0.90 -3.41
N LEU A 190 -3.64 0.30 -2.88
CA LEU A 190 -2.42 1.09 -2.94
C LEU A 190 -2.00 1.45 -1.53
N GLY A 191 -0.79 1.05 -1.15
CA GLY A 191 -0.25 1.23 0.19
C GLY A 191 0.99 2.10 0.18
N VAL A 192 1.22 2.84 1.26
CA VAL A 192 2.48 3.53 1.53
C VAL A 192 2.93 3.25 2.96
N LEU A 193 4.23 3.06 3.15
CA LEU A 193 4.87 2.95 4.46
C LEU A 193 6.26 3.58 4.41
N PHE A 194 6.89 3.72 5.58
CA PHE A 194 8.32 4.00 5.67
C PHE A 194 9.06 2.97 6.51
N CYS A 195 10.32 2.76 6.14
CA CYS A 195 11.28 1.87 6.77
C CYS A 195 12.47 2.69 7.31
N PRO A 196 12.62 2.84 8.64
CA PRO A 196 13.76 3.53 9.24
C PRO A 196 15.08 2.81 8.96
N ARG A 197 16.14 3.61 8.82
CA ARG A 197 17.53 3.20 8.63
C ARG A 197 18.38 3.56 9.84
N ARG A 198 19.58 3.00 9.88
CA ARG A 198 20.57 3.20 10.97
C ARG A 198 21.12 4.62 11.05
N ASP A 199 21.07 5.36 9.95
CA ASP A 199 21.58 6.73 9.84
C ASP A 199 20.56 7.80 10.30
N GLY A 200 19.42 7.38 10.86
CA GLY A 200 18.35 8.30 11.27
C GLY A 200 17.44 8.75 10.13
N THR A 201 17.64 8.24 8.91
CA THR A 201 16.75 8.46 7.78
C THR A 201 15.79 7.30 7.56
N ALA A 202 14.86 7.42 6.62
CA ALA A 202 13.94 6.37 6.23
C ALA A 202 13.77 6.25 4.72
N ASP A 203 13.43 5.04 4.28
CA ASP A 203 12.95 4.77 2.93
C ASP A 203 11.42 4.75 2.90
N MET A 204 10.83 5.39 1.91
CA MET A 204 9.41 5.25 1.61
C MET A 204 9.20 4.15 0.59
N HIS A 205 8.30 3.21 0.87
CA HIS A 205 7.90 2.16 -0.06
C HIS A 205 6.44 2.32 -0.46
N ILE A 206 6.12 1.94 -1.70
CA ILE A 206 4.77 1.90 -2.23
C ILE A 206 4.40 0.46 -2.55
N ILE A 207 3.21 0.06 -2.09
CA ILE A 207 2.63 -1.24 -2.35
C ILE A 207 1.53 -1.08 -3.40
N ILE A 208 1.55 -1.91 -4.44
CA ILE A 208 0.49 -1.98 -5.44
C ILE A 208 -0.03 -3.42 -5.47
N ASN A 209 -1.30 -3.61 -5.09
CA ASN A 209 -1.98 -4.92 -5.10
C ASN A 209 -1.15 -6.05 -4.47
N GLY A 210 -0.57 -5.80 -3.30
CA GLY A 210 0.23 -6.81 -2.57
C GLY A 210 1.65 -7.02 -3.08
N GLU A 211 2.12 -6.20 -4.00
CA GLU A 211 3.51 -6.18 -4.45
C GLU A 211 4.22 -4.92 -3.93
N ASP A 212 5.41 -5.09 -3.37
CA ASP A 212 6.28 -3.97 -3.00
C ASP A 212 7.02 -3.46 -4.24
N MET A 213 6.94 -2.16 -4.50
CA MET A 213 7.64 -1.51 -5.60
C MET A 213 9.10 -1.17 -5.24
N GLY A 214 9.49 -1.39 -3.98
CA GLY A 214 10.79 -1.02 -3.42
C GLY A 214 10.86 0.46 -3.02
N PRO A 215 12.06 0.94 -2.63
CA PRO A 215 12.26 2.31 -2.19
C PRO A 215 11.88 3.32 -3.28
N SER A 216 10.78 4.03 -3.06
CA SER A 216 10.24 5.10 -3.93
C SER A 216 10.83 6.46 -3.59
N ALA A 217 11.28 6.65 -2.35
CA ALA A 217 12.08 7.79 -1.92
C ALA A 217 13.00 7.35 -0.77
N ARG A 218 14.18 7.96 -0.65
CA ARG A 218 15.17 7.69 0.41
C ARG A 218 15.50 8.99 1.14
N GLY A 219 16.07 8.90 2.33
CA GLY A 219 16.52 10.08 3.08
C GLY A 219 15.39 10.85 3.77
N LEU A 220 14.23 10.23 3.99
CA LEU A 220 13.14 10.85 4.75
C LEU A 220 13.57 11.00 6.22
N PRO A 221 13.11 12.04 6.95
CA PRO A 221 13.48 12.23 8.35
C PRO A 221 12.75 11.21 9.23
N ALA A 222 13.43 10.13 9.66
CA ALA A 222 12.80 9.05 10.43
C ALA A 222 12.45 9.45 11.88
N THR A 223 13.06 10.53 12.37
CA THR A 223 12.83 11.07 13.72
C THR A 223 11.66 12.05 13.78
N GLN A 224 11.09 12.43 12.64
CA GLN A 224 9.93 13.32 12.56
C GLN A 224 8.65 12.52 12.31
N PRO A 225 7.48 13.03 12.76
CA PRO A 225 6.20 12.44 12.38
C PRO A 225 6.00 12.46 10.86
N LEU A 226 5.72 11.30 10.27
CA LEU A 226 5.42 11.17 8.84
C LEU A 226 3.95 10.79 8.63
N TYR A 227 3.21 11.62 7.90
CA TYR A 227 1.81 11.40 7.56
C TYR A 227 1.69 10.84 6.15
N ALA A 228 0.72 9.95 5.93
CA ALA A 228 0.38 9.50 4.58
C ALA A 228 -0.30 10.64 3.81
N VAL A 229 -0.05 10.70 2.51
CA VAL A 229 -0.70 11.64 1.57
C VAL A 229 -1.33 10.85 0.44
N VAL A 230 -2.61 11.11 0.17
CA VAL A 230 -3.34 10.57 -0.99
C VAL A 230 -3.96 11.73 -1.75
N ASP A 231 -3.65 11.87 -3.04
CA ASP A 231 -4.33 12.81 -3.93
C ASP A 231 -5.38 12.05 -4.76
N VAL A 232 -6.67 12.25 -4.43
CA VAL A 232 -7.83 11.71 -5.16
C VAL A 232 -7.99 12.49 -6.47
N PHE A 233 -7.07 12.22 -7.39
CA PHE A 233 -6.82 13.02 -8.59
C PHE A 233 -7.42 12.39 -9.85
N ALA A 234 -7.82 13.24 -10.80
CA ALA A 234 -8.25 12.87 -12.15
C ALA A 234 -9.32 11.78 -12.17
N SER A 235 -9.03 10.63 -12.79
CA SER A 235 -9.98 9.54 -12.98
C SER A 235 -10.44 8.84 -11.71
N THR A 236 -9.78 9.07 -10.56
CA THR A 236 -10.18 8.47 -9.29
C THR A 236 -11.23 9.34 -8.59
N LYS A 237 -12.40 8.76 -8.30
CA LYS A 237 -13.53 9.48 -7.67
C LYS A 237 -13.55 9.32 -6.17
N SER A 238 -13.34 8.10 -5.69
CA SER A 238 -13.34 7.82 -4.25
C SER A 238 -12.39 6.68 -3.89
N VAL A 239 -11.87 6.78 -2.67
CA VAL A 239 -11.00 5.79 -2.05
C VAL A 239 -11.49 5.45 -0.65
N ARG A 240 -11.21 4.24 -0.20
CA ARG A 240 -11.53 3.76 1.14
C ARG A 240 -10.31 3.16 1.82
N LEU A 241 -10.10 3.47 3.09
CA LEU A 241 -9.07 2.86 3.91
C LEU A 241 -9.37 1.39 4.17
N VAL A 242 -8.36 0.55 3.95
CA VAL A 242 -8.40 -0.87 4.27
C VAL A 242 -7.57 -1.07 5.53
N GLN A 243 -8.23 -1.45 6.62
CA GLN A 243 -7.54 -1.73 7.88
C GLN A 243 -6.74 -3.03 7.74
N LEU A 244 -5.47 -2.94 8.12
CA LEU A 244 -4.59 -4.10 8.21
C LEU A 244 -4.51 -4.57 9.65
N GLU A 245 -4.75 -5.87 9.83
CA GLU A 245 -4.53 -6.56 11.08
C GLU A 245 -3.09 -7.08 11.09
N TYR A 246 -2.25 -6.56 11.98
CA TYR A 246 -0.84 -6.95 12.07
C TYR A 246 -0.67 -8.18 12.95
N GLY A 247 0.27 -9.07 12.58
CA GLY A 247 0.66 -10.22 13.40
C GLY A 247 0.50 -11.55 12.68
N LEU A 248 -0.75 -12.01 12.49
CA LEU A 248 -1.03 -13.33 11.93
C LEU A 248 -1.88 -13.25 10.65
N PRO A 249 -1.62 -14.12 9.65
CA PRO A 249 -2.49 -14.24 8.49
C PRO A 249 -3.82 -14.83 8.92
N SER A 250 -4.85 -14.67 8.09
CA SER A 250 -6.14 -15.27 8.40
C SER A 250 -6.04 -16.80 8.52
N LEU A 251 -6.89 -17.40 9.38
CA LEU A 251 -7.01 -18.86 9.46
C LEU A 251 -7.30 -19.46 8.08
N GLN A 252 -8.09 -18.75 7.26
CA GLN A 252 -8.41 -19.14 5.90
C GLN A 252 -7.13 -19.26 5.04
N THR A 253 -6.23 -18.27 5.09
CA THR A 253 -4.93 -18.30 4.40
C THR A 253 -4.04 -19.42 4.93
N LEU A 254 -3.97 -19.61 6.25
CA LEU A 254 -3.15 -20.68 6.84
C LEU A 254 -3.65 -22.06 6.42
N CYS A 255 -4.96 -22.31 6.48
CA CYS A 255 -5.57 -23.57 6.04
C CYS A 255 -5.31 -23.83 4.55
N ARG A 256 -5.42 -22.81 3.71
CA ARG A 256 -5.09 -22.91 2.29
C ARG A 256 -3.65 -23.33 2.06
N LEU A 257 -2.71 -22.69 2.75
CA LEU A 257 -1.29 -23.01 2.61
C LEU A 257 -1.00 -24.45 3.03
N VAL A 258 -1.63 -24.95 4.10
CA VAL A 258 -1.52 -26.35 4.50
C VAL A 258 -2.04 -27.26 3.39
N ILE A 259 -3.23 -26.99 2.84
CA ILE A 259 -3.81 -27.78 1.75
C ILE A 259 -2.90 -27.76 0.51
N GLN A 260 -2.45 -26.58 0.09
CA GLN A 260 -1.56 -26.38 -1.07
C GLN A 260 -0.23 -27.13 -0.90
N ARG A 261 0.33 -27.17 0.32
CA ARG A 261 1.57 -27.92 0.63
C ARG A 261 1.34 -29.43 0.65
N SER A 262 0.12 -29.89 0.92
CA SER A 262 -0.24 -31.31 0.96
C SER A 262 -0.67 -31.88 -0.39
N VAL A 263 -0.83 -31.05 -1.43
CA VAL A 263 -1.19 -31.49 -2.79
C VAL A 263 -0.02 -31.36 -3.76
N VAL A 264 0.16 -32.36 -4.61
CA VAL A 264 1.29 -32.43 -5.55
C VAL A 264 1.14 -31.43 -6.70
N HIS A 265 -0.10 -31.11 -7.10
CA HIS A 265 -0.39 -30.18 -8.20
C HIS A 265 -1.72 -29.45 -7.99
N ARG A 266 -1.86 -28.23 -8.54
CA ARG A 266 -3.09 -27.41 -8.44
C ARG A 266 -4.36 -28.15 -8.90
N LEU A 267 -4.24 -28.99 -9.93
CA LEU A 267 -5.37 -29.80 -10.44
C LEU A 267 -5.80 -30.90 -9.46
N ALA A 268 -4.92 -31.36 -8.57
CA ALA A 268 -5.28 -32.37 -7.56
C ALA A 268 -6.30 -31.82 -6.54
N ILE A 269 -6.45 -30.50 -6.44
CA ILE A 269 -7.46 -29.85 -5.59
C ILE A 269 -8.88 -30.22 -6.04
N ASP A 270 -9.10 -30.53 -7.33
CA ASP A 270 -10.40 -30.98 -7.83
C ASP A 270 -10.86 -32.31 -7.22
N GLY A 271 -9.90 -33.17 -6.88
CA GLY A 271 -10.16 -34.47 -6.25
C GLY A 271 -10.48 -34.39 -4.76
N LEU A 272 -10.27 -33.24 -4.11
CA LEU A 272 -10.56 -33.10 -2.67
C LEU A 272 -12.07 -33.12 -2.42
N HIS A 273 -12.50 -33.69 -1.29
CA HIS A 273 -13.90 -33.64 -0.84
C HIS A 273 -14.22 -32.30 -0.15
N LEU A 274 -13.99 -31.20 -0.88
CA LEU A 274 -14.24 -29.83 -0.43
C LEU A 274 -15.36 -29.18 -1.26
N PRO A 275 -16.15 -28.26 -0.67
CA PRO A 275 -17.05 -27.39 -1.41
C PRO A 275 -16.32 -26.63 -2.53
N LYS A 276 -17.02 -26.39 -3.66
CA LYS A 276 -16.43 -25.72 -4.83
C LYS A 276 -15.75 -24.39 -4.48
N GLY A 277 -16.36 -23.57 -3.64
CA GLY A 277 -15.76 -22.29 -3.22
C GLY A 277 -14.41 -22.44 -2.51
N LEU A 278 -14.23 -23.50 -1.70
CA LEU A 278 -12.93 -23.77 -1.05
C LEU A 278 -11.92 -24.35 -2.04
N LYS A 279 -12.34 -25.15 -3.02
CA LYS A 279 -11.47 -25.60 -4.11
C LYS A 279 -10.96 -24.42 -4.93
N ASP A 280 -11.86 -23.54 -5.33
CA ASP A 280 -11.53 -22.34 -6.11
C ASP A 280 -10.59 -21.44 -5.30
N PHE A 281 -10.89 -21.21 -4.01
CA PHE A 281 -10.00 -20.50 -3.11
C PHE A 281 -8.60 -21.16 -3.04
N CYS A 282 -8.51 -22.48 -2.87
CA CYS A 282 -7.21 -23.15 -2.81
C CYS A 282 -6.43 -23.13 -4.13
N LYS A 283 -7.11 -23.00 -5.28
CA LYS A 283 -6.46 -22.97 -6.59
C LYS A 283 -6.00 -21.58 -7.01
N TYR A 284 -6.83 -20.58 -6.72
CA TYR A 284 -6.77 -19.29 -7.40
C TYR A 284 -6.39 -18.15 -6.47
N GLU A 285 -6.43 -18.39 -5.17
CA GLU A 285 -6.11 -17.38 -4.17
C GLU A 285 -4.76 -17.57 -3.55
#